data_AF-A0A4R1Y5Q1-F1
#
_entry.id   AF-A0A4R1Y5Q1-F1
#
_cell.length_a   1.000
_cell.length_b   1.000
_cell.length_c   1.000
_cell.angle_alpha   90.00
_cell.angle_beta   90.00
_cell.angle_gamma   90.00
#
_symmetry.space_group_name_H-M   'P 1'
#
loop_
_entity.id
_entity.type
_entity.pdbx_description
1 polymer ?
#
loop_
_entity_poly.entity_id
_entity_poly.type
_entity_poly.pdbx_seq_one_letter_code
_entity_poly.pdbx_strand_id
1 'polypeptide(L)'
;MKNKLLLSAFISLSVMQSAWSALPETHQIDPSVKAKLSDKILTDAEIMQGADQTQTLYQYCIQETVSKLKTMYPDIDAKTVTDTVNDACVYSEDRFNVYSILLGASNMKKPMSEKQAAVFIEKTYAKEGRDQSNAAQRADIYKNLGLLK
;
A
#
# COMPACT_ATOMS: atom_id res chain seq x y z
N MET A 1 48.42 -31.19 -19.49
CA MET A 1 47.94 -31.28 -18.10
C MET A 1 47.29 -29.95 -17.72
N LYS A 2 46.05 -29.99 -17.21
CA LYS A 2 45.47 -29.22 -16.07
C LYS A 2 45.83 -27.72 -16.00
N ASN A 3 44.95 -26.72 -15.93
CA ASN A 3 43.60 -26.55 -15.36
C ASN A 3 42.99 -25.30 -16.04
N LYS A 4 41.73 -25.30 -16.48
CA LYS A 4 40.51 -24.90 -15.72
C LYS A 4 40.68 -23.59 -14.94
N LEU A 5 40.00 -22.53 -15.37
CA LEU A 5 38.82 -21.99 -14.68
C LEU A 5 38.25 -20.82 -15.51
N LEU A 6 37.18 -21.09 -16.26
CA LEU A 6 36.24 -20.06 -16.68
C LEU A 6 35.46 -19.66 -15.43
N LEU A 7 35.77 -18.49 -14.87
CA LEU A 7 34.95 -17.86 -13.83
C LEU A 7 33.68 -17.31 -14.51
N SER A 8 32.69 -18.17 -14.65
CA SER A 8 31.31 -17.77 -14.89
C SER A 8 30.78 -17.13 -13.62
N ALA A 9 30.96 -15.81 -13.51
CA ALA A 9 30.24 -14.97 -12.55
C ALA A 9 28.77 -14.90 -13.00
N PHE A 10 28.02 -15.97 -12.76
CA PHE A 10 26.58 -15.89 -12.61
C PHE A 10 26.33 -15.14 -11.30
N ILE A 11 26.32 -13.81 -11.39
CA ILE A 11 25.54 -13.01 -10.47
C ILE A 11 24.09 -13.31 -10.85
N SER A 12 23.58 -14.41 -10.31
CA SER A 12 22.16 -14.53 -10.05
C SER A 12 21.81 -13.33 -9.18
N LEU A 13 21.36 -12.25 -9.83
CA LEU A 13 20.39 -11.35 -9.23
C LEU A 13 19.22 -12.25 -8.84
N SER A 14 19.35 -12.83 -7.66
CA SER A 14 18.26 -13.27 -6.83
C SER A 14 17.47 -12.00 -6.60
N VAL A 15 16.56 -11.73 -7.53
CA VAL A 15 15.39 -10.92 -7.26
C VAL A 15 14.82 -11.57 -6.02
N MET A 16 15.11 -10.97 -4.87
CA MET A 16 14.28 -11.16 -3.70
C MET A 16 12.94 -10.57 -4.12
N GLN A 17 12.15 -11.36 -4.86
CA GLN A 17 10.72 -11.35 -4.75
C GLN A 17 10.48 -11.77 -3.31
N SER A 18 10.67 -10.82 -2.40
CA SER A 18 10.03 -10.87 -1.11
C SER A 18 8.59 -11.19 -1.46
N ALA A 19 8.16 -12.40 -1.11
CA ALA A 19 6.79 -12.83 -1.24
C ALA A 19 6.02 -12.09 -0.16
N TRP A 20 5.86 -10.78 -0.37
CA TRP A 20 4.81 -10.05 0.30
C TRP A 20 3.53 -10.69 -0.19
N SER A 21 2.63 -10.99 0.74
CA SER A 21 1.22 -11.14 0.44
C SER A 21 0.85 -10.07 -0.58
N ALA A 22 0.62 -10.48 -1.83
CA ALA A 22 0.20 -9.54 -2.85
C ALA A 22 -1.09 -8.89 -2.34
N LEU A 23 -1.17 -7.56 -2.40
CA LEU A 23 -2.46 -6.91 -2.22
C LEU A 23 -3.48 -7.58 -3.17
N PRO A 24 -4.78 -7.62 -2.82
CA PRO A 24 -5.78 -8.19 -3.70
C PRO A 24 -5.59 -7.71 -5.14
N GLU A 25 -5.71 -8.60 -6.14
CA GLU A 25 -5.60 -8.27 -7.58
C GLU A 25 -6.77 -7.41 -8.10
N THR A 26 -7.32 -6.54 -7.25
CA THR A 26 -8.35 -5.59 -7.63
C THR A 26 -7.68 -4.33 -8.18
N HIS A 27 -7.90 -4.07 -9.47
CA HIS A 27 -7.41 -2.86 -10.13
C HIS A 27 -8.31 -1.64 -9.90
N GLN A 28 -9.33 -1.78 -9.05
CA GLN A 28 -10.30 -0.74 -8.75
C GLN A 28 -10.22 -0.35 -7.28
N ILE A 29 -10.46 0.93 -7.04
CA ILE A 29 -10.75 1.41 -5.68
C ILE A 29 -12.12 0.89 -5.30
N ASP A 30 -12.28 0.51 -4.03
CA ASP A 30 -13.57 0.00 -3.55
C ASP A 30 -14.74 0.96 -3.87
N PRO A 31 -15.87 0.45 -4.40
CA PRO A 31 -17.02 1.27 -4.76
C PRO A 31 -17.56 2.16 -3.62
N SER A 32 -17.50 1.69 -2.37
CA SER A 32 -17.97 2.45 -1.20
C SER A 32 -17.06 3.63 -0.87
N VAL A 33 -15.76 3.51 -1.18
CA VAL A 33 -14.81 4.63 -1.11
C VAL A 33 -15.12 5.61 -2.24
N LYS A 34 -15.26 5.13 -3.48
CA LYS A 34 -15.55 5.97 -4.66
C LYS A 34 -16.81 6.82 -4.50
N ALA A 35 -17.86 6.25 -3.90
CA ALA A 35 -19.12 6.94 -3.64
C ALA A 35 -18.97 8.16 -2.71
N LYS A 36 -17.92 8.21 -1.88
CA LYS A 36 -17.66 9.28 -0.92
C LYS A 36 -16.65 10.32 -1.42
N LEU A 37 -16.04 10.12 -2.58
CA LEU A 37 -15.05 11.03 -3.13
C LEU A 37 -15.72 12.26 -3.77
N SER A 38 -15.08 13.41 -3.59
CA SER A 38 -15.53 14.70 -4.10
C SER A 38 -15.02 14.98 -5.51
N ASP A 39 -15.83 15.71 -6.28
CA ASP A 39 -15.42 16.34 -7.55
C ASP A 39 -14.80 17.74 -7.34
N LYS A 40 -14.83 18.25 -6.10
CA LYS A 40 -14.23 19.53 -5.75
C LYS A 40 -12.70 19.44 -5.90
N ILE A 41 -12.11 20.46 -6.52
CA ILE A 41 -10.66 20.69 -6.42
C ILE A 41 -10.37 21.18 -5.00
N LEU A 42 -9.63 20.37 -4.25
CA LEU A 42 -9.27 20.68 -2.87
C LEU A 42 -8.14 21.72 -2.84
N THR A 43 -8.16 22.55 -1.80
CA THR A 43 -7.05 23.44 -1.46
C THR A 43 -5.91 22.66 -0.81
N ASP A 44 -4.69 23.21 -0.79
CA ASP A 44 -3.54 22.55 -0.16
C ASP A 44 -3.80 22.21 1.31
N ALA A 45 -4.49 23.08 2.05
CA ALA A 45 -4.86 22.84 3.44
C ALA A 45 -5.83 21.65 3.59
N GLU A 46 -6.82 21.54 2.70
CA GLU A 46 -7.75 20.41 2.69
C GLU A 46 -7.04 19.09 2.31
N ILE A 47 -6.10 19.15 1.37
CA ILE A 47 -5.28 18.00 0.97
C ILE A 47 -4.42 17.53 2.15
N MET A 48 -3.71 18.45 2.82
CA MET A 48 -2.88 18.11 3.99
C MET A 48 -3.73 17.51 5.11
N GLN A 49 -4.87 18.12 5.44
CA GLN A 49 -5.76 17.61 6.47
C GLN A 49 -6.26 16.20 6.15
N GLY A 50 -6.70 15.96 4.91
CA GLY A 50 -7.18 14.64 4.52
C GLY A 50 -6.06 13.60 4.41
N ALA A 51 -4.82 14.01 4.06
CA ALA A 51 -3.67 13.12 4.10
C ALA A 51 -3.36 12.67 5.53
N ASP A 52 -3.32 13.58 6.50
CA ASP A 52 -3.11 13.26 7.91
C ASP A 52 -4.19 12.31 8.45
N GLN A 53 -5.45 12.59 8.12
CA GLN A 53 -6.59 11.76 8.53
C GLN A 53 -6.52 10.36 7.94
N THR A 54 -6.24 10.24 6.64
CA THR A 54 -6.21 8.94 5.96
C THR A 54 -4.99 8.10 6.37
N GLN A 55 -3.84 8.74 6.61
CA GLN A 55 -2.68 8.07 7.21
C GLN A 55 -3.02 7.50 8.60
N THR A 56 -3.66 8.30 9.45
CA THR A 56 -4.04 7.87 10.80
C THR A 56 -5.02 6.69 10.75
N LEU A 57 -6.05 6.78 9.90
CA LEU A 57 -7.04 5.71 9.73
C LEU A 57 -6.42 4.41 9.21
N TYR A 58 -5.47 4.52 8.27
CA TYR A 58 -4.79 3.36 7.72
C TYR A 58 -3.92 2.65 8.77
N GLN A 59 -3.12 3.42 9.52
CA GLN A 59 -2.32 2.88 10.62
C GLN A 59 -3.19 2.23 11.70
N TYR A 60 -4.27 2.90 12.09
CA TYR A 60 -5.21 2.38 13.09
C TYR A 60 -5.87 1.07 12.63
N CYS A 61 -6.30 0.98 11.37
CA CYS A 61 -6.87 -0.25 10.82
C CYS A 61 -5.91 -1.43 10.95
N ILE A 62 -4.63 -1.23 10.57
CA ILE A 62 -3.62 -2.28 10.66
C ILE A 62 -3.41 -2.71 12.12
N GLN A 63 -3.20 -1.75 13.02
CA GLN A 63 -2.96 -2.03 14.44
C GLN A 63 -4.12 -2.78 15.09
N GLU A 64 -5.36 -2.31 14.87
CA GLU A 64 -6.55 -2.91 15.45
C GLU A 64 -6.77 -4.33 14.91
N THR A 65 -6.60 -4.52 13.60
CA THR A 65 -6.77 -5.84 12.95
C THR A 65 -5.73 -6.83 13.47
N VAL A 66 -4.46 -6.44 13.55
CA VAL A 66 -3.39 -7.28 14.10
C VAL A 66 -3.65 -7.62 15.57
N SER A 67 -4.04 -6.64 16.38
CA SER A 67 -4.33 -6.84 17.80
C SER A 67 -5.47 -7.83 18.00
N LYS A 68 -6.57 -7.69 17.25
CA LYS A 68 -7.72 -8.60 17.31
C LYS A 68 -7.34 -10.01 16.87
N LEU A 69 -6.60 -10.15 15.77
CA LEU A 69 -6.16 -11.46 15.27
C LEU A 69 -5.28 -12.19 16.29
N LYS A 70 -4.27 -11.52 16.86
CA LYS A 70 -3.40 -12.12 17.89
C LYS A 70 -4.14 -12.45 19.18
N THR A 71 -5.20 -11.71 19.51
CA THR A 71 -6.04 -12.00 20.68
C THR A 71 -6.91 -13.24 20.46
N MET A 72 -7.50 -13.39 19.28
CA MET A 72 -8.36 -14.53 18.94
C MET A 72 -7.56 -15.80 18.59
N TYR A 73 -6.39 -15.62 17.99
CA TYR A 73 -5.53 -16.69 17.48
C TYR A 73 -4.07 -16.40 17.88
N PRO A 74 -3.66 -16.71 19.13
CA PRO A 74 -2.31 -16.37 19.61
C PRO A 74 -1.16 -16.98 18.78
N ASP A 75 -1.40 -18.14 18.17
CA ASP A 75 -0.42 -18.88 17.38
C ASP A 75 -0.57 -18.68 15.85
N ILE A 76 -1.34 -17.68 15.42
CA ILE A 76 -1.51 -17.34 14.00
C ILE A 76 -0.16 -17.00 13.36
N ASP A 77 0.13 -17.56 12.19
CA ASP A 77 1.38 -17.28 11.51
C ASP A 77 1.37 -15.87 10.87
N ALA A 78 2.56 -15.29 10.73
CA ALA A 78 2.71 -13.92 10.24
C ALA A 78 2.18 -13.73 8.81
N LYS A 79 2.19 -14.77 7.97
CA LYS A 79 1.68 -14.67 6.60
C LYS A 79 0.16 -14.52 6.65
N THR A 80 -0.56 -15.36 7.40
CA THR A 80 -2.01 -15.24 7.53
C THR A 80 -2.42 -13.92 8.18
N VAL A 81 -1.67 -13.41 9.17
CA VAL A 81 -1.93 -12.06 9.72
C VAL A 81 -1.80 -11.01 8.63
N THR A 82 -0.72 -11.06 7.85
CA THR A 82 -0.46 -10.05 6.80
C THR A 82 -1.52 -10.09 5.71
N ASP A 83 -1.88 -11.29 5.22
CA ASP A 83 -2.94 -11.47 4.22
C ASP A 83 -4.27 -10.88 4.75
N THR A 84 -4.65 -11.22 5.98
CA THR A 84 -5.90 -10.75 6.59
C THR A 84 -5.92 -9.24 6.78
N VAL A 85 -4.79 -8.64 7.18
CA VAL A 85 -4.67 -7.19 7.35
C VAL A 85 -4.78 -6.47 6.02
N ASN A 86 -4.11 -6.95 4.97
CA ASN A 86 -4.21 -6.35 3.65
C ASN A 86 -5.65 -6.36 3.14
N ASP A 87 -6.36 -7.47 3.33
CA ASP A 87 -7.75 -7.60 2.92
C ASP A 87 -8.67 -6.68 3.74
N ALA A 88 -8.52 -6.68 5.07
CA ALA A 88 -9.36 -5.89 5.97
C ALA A 88 -9.13 -4.38 5.83
N CYS A 89 -7.91 -3.96 5.52
CA CYS A 89 -7.52 -2.54 5.49
C CYS A 89 -7.46 -1.93 4.10
N VAL A 90 -7.86 -2.67 3.07
CA VAL A 90 -7.86 -2.22 1.67
C VAL A 90 -8.61 -0.89 1.47
N TYR A 91 -9.69 -0.64 2.22
CA TYR A 91 -10.46 0.61 2.11
C TYR A 91 -9.73 1.82 2.69
N SER A 92 -9.06 1.61 3.82
CA SER A 92 -8.26 2.66 4.46
C SER A 92 -7.02 2.96 3.61
N GLU A 93 -6.44 1.94 3.00
CA GLU A 93 -5.34 2.06 2.05
C GLU A 93 -5.75 2.83 0.79
N ASP A 94 -6.89 2.51 0.19
CA ASP A 94 -7.36 3.20 -1.02
C ASP A 94 -7.57 4.70 -0.78
N ARG A 95 -8.11 5.09 0.39
CA ARG A 95 -8.24 6.52 0.75
C ARG A 95 -6.88 7.17 0.99
N PHE A 96 -5.96 6.47 1.65
CA PHE A 96 -4.59 6.95 1.83
C PHE A 96 -3.88 7.20 0.48
N ASN A 97 -4.05 6.28 -0.48
CA ASN A 97 -3.47 6.41 -1.81
C ASN A 97 -4.06 7.60 -2.59
N VAL A 98 -5.38 7.83 -2.49
CA VAL A 98 -6.02 9.03 -3.08
C VAL A 98 -5.35 10.31 -2.59
N TYR A 99 -5.14 10.45 -1.28
CA TYR A 99 -4.52 11.66 -0.73
C TYR A 99 -3.02 11.75 -0.99
N SER A 100 -2.32 10.62 -1.13
CA SER A 100 -0.93 10.60 -1.58
C SER A 100 -0.78 11.14 -3.00
N ILE A 101 -1.69 10.78 -3.91
CA ILE A 101 -1.74 11.35 -5.26
C ILE A 101 -2.10 12.84 -5.24
N LEU A 102 -3.04 13.26 -4.40
CA LEU A 102 -3.40 14.67 -4.27
C LEU A 102 -2.24 15.53 -3.75
N LEU A 103 -1.46 15.03 -2.79
CA LEU A 103 -0.23 15.69 -2.32
C LEU A 103 0.79 15.83 -3.45
N GLY A 104 1.04 14.75 -4.21
CA GLY A 104 1.93 14.80 -5.37
C GLY A 104 1.44 15.80 -6.43
N ALA A 105 0.14 15.79 -6.71
CA ALA A 105 -0.50 16.68 -7.66
C ALA A 105 -0.39 18.16 -7.26
N SER A 106 -0.63 18.48 -5.98
CA SER A 106 -0.44 19.84 -5.44
C SER A 106 1.01 20.30 -5.58
N ASN A 107 1.99 19.47 -5.18
CA ASN A 107 3.42 19.77 -5.34
C ASN A 107 3.83 20.02 -6.80
N MET A 108 3.22 19.30 -7.73
CA MET A 108 3.43 19.47 -9.17
C MET A 108 2.62 20.61 -9.80
N LYS A 109 1.82 21.35 -9.00
CA LYS A 109 0.90 22.41 -9.46
C LYS A 109 -0.09 21.90 -10.52
N LYS A 110 -0.55 20.66 -10.36
CA LYS A 110 -1.55 20.00 -11.20
C LYS A 110 -2.80 19.69 -10.37
N PRO A 111 -3.58 20.71 -9.97
CA PRO A 111 -4.72 20.52 -9.08
C PRO A 111 -5.70 19.50 -9.67
N MET A 112 -6.18 18.58 -8.83
CA MET A 112 -7.15 17.56 -9.20
C MET A 112 -8.10 17.26 -8.04
N SER A 113 -9.28 16.72 -8.35
CA SER A 113 -10.24 16.26 -7.35
C SER A 113 -9.92 14.85 -6.85
N GLU A 114 -10.54 14.43 -5.75
CA GLU A 114 -10.43 13.06 -5.25
C GLU A 114 -10.88 12.03 -6.30
N LYS A 115 -11.95 12.31 -7.06
CA LYS A 115 -12.40 11.41 -8.14
C LYS A 115 -11.40 11.34 -9.29
N GLN A 116 -10.76 12.45 -9.65
CA GLN A 116 -9.71 12.45 -10.67
C GLN A 116 -8.47 11.66 -10.20
N ALA A 117 -8.08 11.83 -8.94
CA ALA A 117 -7.02 11.04 -8.32
C ALA A 117 -7.36 9.55 -8.33
N ALA A 118 -8.59 9.17 -7.98
CA ALA A 118 -9.05 7.78 -8.04
C ALA A 118 -8.96 7.18 -9.46
N VAL A 119 -9.41 7.91 -10.48
CA VAL A 119 -9.28 7.46 -11.88
C VAL A 119 -7.81 7.33 -12.29
N PHE A 120 -6.93 8.23 -11.84
CA PHE A 120 -5.49 8.14 -12.09
C PHE A 120 -4.89 6.87 -11.45
N ILE A 121 -5.26 6.57 -10.21
CA ILE A 121 -4.85 5.37 -9.48
C ILE A 121 -5.30 4.12 -10.20
N GLU A 122 -6.59 4.00 -10.55
CA GLU A 122 -7.13 2.80 -11.22
C GLU A 122 -6.47 2.56 -12.59
N LYS A 123 -6.18 3.62 -13.35
CA LYS A 123 -5.42 3.52 -14.61
C LYS A 123 -4.00 3.00 -14.38
N THR A 124 -3.36 3.43 -13.30
CA THR A 124 -2.03 2.96 -12.92
C THR A 124 -2.10 1.49 -12.48
N TYR A 125 -3.09 1.13 -11.67
CA TYR A 125 -3.31 -0.25 -11.23
C TYR A 125 -3.55 -1.22 -12.38
N ALA A 126 -4.31 -0.81 -13.39
CA ALA A 126 -4.58 -1.63 -14.57
C ALA A 126 -3.32 -1.93 -15.41
N LYS A 127 -2.28 -1.09 -15.30
CA LYS A 127 -1.04 -1.23 -16.06
C LYS A 127 0.08 -1.88 -15.25
N GLU A 128 0.17 -1.56 -13.96
CA GLU A 128 1.34 -1.84 -13.12
C GLU A 128 1.01 -2.70 -11.90
N GLY A 129 -0.27 -3.06 -11.68
CA GLY A 129 -0.74 -3.69 -10.45
C GLY A 129 -0.99 -2.68 -9.33
N ARG A 130 -1.57 -3.10 -8.20
CA ARG A 130 -1.83 -2.20 -7.07
C ARG A 130 -0.56 -1.49 -6.62
N ASP A 131 -0.69 -0.19 -6.36
CA ASP A 131 0.42 0.69 -6.00
C ASP A 131 1.18 0.17 -4.78
N GLN A 132 2.51 0.19 -4.91
CA GLN A 132 3.48 -0.21 -3.89
C GLN A 132 4.18 1.00 -3.29
N SER A 133 3.75 2.23 -3.59
CA SER A 133 4.36 3.47 -3.09
C SER A 133 4.41 3.54 -1.56
N ASN A 134 3.43 2.92 -0.89
CA ASN A 134 3.37 2.77 0.56
C ASN A 134 3.92 1.43 1.07
N ALA A 135 4.56 0.61 0.22
CA ALA A 135 5.13 -0.67 0.63
C ALA A 135 6.17 -0.52 1.75
N ALA A 136 6.98 0.55 1.70
CA ALA A 136 7.93 0.87 2.76
C ALA A 136 7.22 1.21 4.08
N GLN A 137 6.13 2.00 4.01
CA GLN A 137 5.32 2.33 5.19
C GLN A 137 4.62 1.09 5.76
N ARG A 138 4.06 0.22 4.91
CA ARG A 138 3.54 -1.09 5.31
C ARG A 138 4.61 -1.95 5.97
N ALA A 139 5.81 -2.01 5.39
CA ALA A 139 6.96 -2.72 5.95
C ALA A 139 7.23 -2.25 7.38
N ASP A 140 7.30 -0.94 7.56
CA ASP A 140 7.66 -0.34 8.84
C ASP A 140 6.59 -0.64 9.89
N ILE A 141 5.31 -0.48 9.53
CA ILE A 141 4.19 -0.84 10.41
C ILE A 141 4.27 -2.33 10.77
N TYR A 142 4.50 -3.22 9.82
CA TYR A 142 4.61 -4.66 10.06
C TYR A 142 5.83 -5.04 10.89
N LYS A 143 6.98 -4.40 10.70
CA LYS A 143 8.16 -4.59 11.56
C LYS A 143 7.89 -4.15 12.99
N ASN A 144 7.28 -2.98 13.17
CA ASN A 144 6.91 -2.45 14.48
C ASN A 144 5.88 -3.35 15.20
N LEU A 145 5.07 -4.10 14.45
CA LEU A 145 4.11 -5.08 14.97
C LEU A 145 4.67 -6.51 15.11
N GLY A 146 5.97 -6.71 14.81
CA GLY A 146 6.64 -8.00 14.87
C GLY A 146 6.17 -9.02 13.83
N LEU A 147 5.58 -8.55 12.73
CA LEU A 147 5.10 -9.38 11.61
C LEU A 147 6.19 -9.60 10.56
N LEU A 148 7.17 -8.69 10.49
CA LEU A 148 8.37 -8.79 9.66
C LEU A 148 9.61 -8.66 10.53
N LYS A 149 10.67 -9.40 10.17
CA LYS A 149 11.99 -9.29 10.80
C LYS A 149 12.85 -8.23 10.09
#